data_AF-A0A6G3SA96-F1
#
_entry.id   AF-A0A6G3SA96-F1
#
_cell.length_a   1.000
_cell.length_b   1.000
_cell.length_c   1.000
_cell.angle_alpha   90.00
_cell.angle_beta   90.00
_cell.angle_gamma   90.00
#
_symmetry.space_group_name_H-M   'P 1'
#
loop_
_entity.id
_entity.type
_entity.pdbx_description
1 polymer ?
#
loop_
_entity_poly.entity_id
_entity_poly.type
_entity_poly.pdbx_seq_one_letter_code
_entity_poly.pdbx_strand_id
1 'polypeptide(L)' 'WLGDKRLLLVLDSAEHLRTPCSHLLADLLTTSPGLTVLVTSRRPLGTRGEHLVAVGPLPVDGASDALRLF' A
#
# COMPACT_ATOMS: atom_id res chain seq x y z
N TRP A 1 -14.96 -10.75 13.12
CA TRP A 1 -15.11 -11.48 11.83
C TRP A 1 -13.77 -11.75 11.12
N LEU A 2 -12.67 -11.07 11.47
CA LEU A 2 -11.34 -11.25 10.84
C LEU A 2 -10.30 -11.99 11.71
N GLY A 3 -10.48 -12.04 13.04
CA GLY A 3 -9.43 -12.38 14.00
C GLY A 3 -8.74 -13.73 13.81
N ASP A 4 -9.51 -14.73 13.41
CA ASP A 4 -9.14 -16.14 13.26
C ASP A 4 -8.92 -16.55 11.79
N LYS A 5 -9.00 -15.59 10.87
CA LYS A 5 -8.83 -15.83 9.43
C LYS A 5 -7.42 -15.43 8.97
N ARG A 6 -6.89 -16.18 8.00
CA ARG A 6 -5.70 -15.79 7.22
C ARG A 6 -6.15 -15.09 5.95
N LEU A 7 -5.93 -13.78 5.86
CA LEU A 7 -6.46 -12.93 4.79
C LEU A 7 -5.41 -11.94 4.29
N LEU A 8 -5.51 -11.58 3.01
CA LEU A 8 -4.81 -10.45 2.42
C LEU A 8 -5.83 -9.34 2.12
N LEU A 9 -5.68 -8.19 2.76
CA LEU A 9 -6.42 -6.98 2.44
C LEU A 9 -5.58 -6.10 1.51
N VAL A 10 -6.09 -5.82 0.32
CA VAL A 10 -5.45 -4.91 -0.64
C VAL A 10 -6.19 -3.58 -0.63
N LEU A 11 -5.46 -2.50 -0.36
CA LEU A 11 -5.97 -1.13 -0.49
C LEU A 11 -5.27 -0.47 -1.67
N ASP A 12 -6.03 -0.13 -2.69
CA ASP A 12 -5.51 0.55 -3.87
C ASP A 12 -5.73 2.07 -3.78
N SER A 13 -4.74 2.85 -4.21
CA SER A 13 -4.81 4.32 -4.31
C SER A 13 -5.19 5.03 -2.99
N ALA A 14 -4.58 4.61 -1.88
CA ALA A 14 -4.95 5.05 -0.52
C ALA A 14 -4.49 6.48 -0.14
N GLU A 15 -3.95 7.27 -1.07
CA GLU A 15 -3.39 8.60 -0.78
C GLU A 15 -4.39 9.58 -0.15
N HIS A 16 -5.67 9.51 -0.54
CA HIS A 16 -6.72 10.40 -0.05
C HIS A 16 -7.23 10.01 1.34
N LEU A 17 -7.04 8.74 1.73
CA LEU A 17 -7.54 8.15 2.97
C LEU A 17 -6.41 7.73 3.91
N ARG A 18 -5.20 8.27 3.70
CA ARG A 18 -3.98 7.86 4.42
C ARG A 18 -4.14 7.84 5.95
N THR A 19 -4.60 8.94 6.54
CA THR A 19 -4.80 9.04 7.99
C THR A 19 -5.87 8.07 8.51
N PRO A 20 -7.12 8.07 7.99
CA PRO A 20 -8.15 7.15 8.46
C PRO A 20 -7.77 5.67 8.22
N CYS A 21 -7.12 5.34 7.10
CA CYS A 21 -6.62 3.99 6.85
C CYS A 21 -5.54 3.58 7.85
N SER A 22 -4.59 4.46 8.20
CA SER A 22 -3.55 4.16 9.18
C SER A 22 -4.13 3.77 10.54
N HIS A 23 -5.13 4.51 11.03
CA HIS A 23 -5.81 4.19 12.28
C HIS A 23 -6.56 2.85 12.22
N LEU A 24 -7.39 2.65 11.19
CA LEU A 24 -8.13 1.41 11.03
C LEU A 24 -7.22 0.18 10.95
N LEU A 25 -6.11 0.29 10.19
CA LEU A 25 -5.19 -0.82 10.01
C LEU A 25 -4.43 -1.15 11.29
N ALA A 26 -4.10 -0.16 12.13
CA ALA A 26 -3.49 -0.41 13.43
C ALA A 26 -4.39 -1.28 14.33
N ASP A 27 -5.68 -0.99 14.37
CA ASP A 27 -6.66 -1.76 15.15
C ASP A 27 -6.86 -3.17 14.58
N LEU A 28 -6.98 -3.29 13.25
CA LEU A 28 -7.18 -4.58 12.58
C LEU A 28 -5.97 -5.51 12.72
N LEU A 29 -4.75 -4.99 12.57
CA LEU A 29 -3.53 -5.77 12.71
C LEU A 29 -3.30 -6.22 14.16
N THR A 30 -3.75 -5.44 15.14
CA THR A 30 -3.68 -5.82 16.56
C THR A 30 -4.64 -6.96 16.88
N THR A 31 -5.83 -6.97 16.27
CA THR A 31 -6.91 -7.92 16.58
C THR A 31 -6.95 -9.13 15.65
N SER A 32 -6.20 -9.12 14.55
CA SER A 32 -6.22 -10.16 13.51
C SER A 32 -4.80 -10.59 13.14
N PRO A 33 -4.15 -11.47 13.91
CA PRO A 33 -2.76 -11.86 13.68
C PRO A 33 -2.53 -12.60 12.34
N GLY A 34 -3.59 -13.13 11.71
CA GLY A 34 -3.53 -13.74 10.38
C GLY A 34 -3.71 -12.76 9.21
N LEU A 35 -3.93 -11.47 9.48
CA LEU A 35 -4.16 -10.45 8.45
C LEU A 35 -2.84 -9.92 7.90
N THR A 36 -2.70 -9.97 6.57
CA THR A 36 -1.67 -9.25 5.82
C THR A 36 -2.34 -8.10 5.07
N VAL A 37 -1.66 -6.95 4.98
CA VAL A 37 -2.19 -5.77 4.30
C VAL A 37 -1.18 -5.32 3.24
N LEU A 38 -1.66 -5.13 2.02
CA LEU A 38 -0.91 -4.50 0.93
C LEU A 38 -1.58 -3.19 0.59
N VAL A 39 -0.82 -2.09 0.64
CA VAL A 39 -1.32 -0.76 0.31
C VAL A 39 -0.54 -0.21 -0.88
N THR A 40 -1.24 0.23 -1.91
CA THR A 40 -0.67 1.09 -2.95
C THR A 40 -1.04 2.55 -2.63
N SER A 41 -0.06 3.43 -2.72
CA SER A 41 -0.22 4.85 -2.40
C SER A 41 0.95 5.63 -2.97
N ARG A 42 0.73 6.91 -3.24
CA ARG A 42 1.79 7.86 -3.64
C ARG A 42 2.66 8.32 -2.46
N ARG A 43 2.25 8.04 -1.23
CA ARG A 43 2.96 8.41 0.01
C ARG A 43 2.91 7.26 1.03
N PRO A 44 3.95 7.09 1.87
CA PRO A 44 3.92 6.15 2.98
C PRO A 44 2.67 6.35 3.86
N LEU A 45 2.05 5.26 4.31
CA LEU A 45 0.89 5.33 5.19
C LEU A 45 1.25 5.94 6.54
N GLY A 46 2.46 5.66 7.02
CA GLY A 46 3.00 6.16 8.29
C GLY A 46 2.54 5.34 9.49
N THR A 47 2.36 4.02 9.30
CA THR A 47 1.94 3.09 10.36
C THR A 47 3.16 2.36 10.93
N ARG A 48 3.11 2.02 12.23
CA ARG A 48 4.19 1.25 12.85
C ARG A 48 4.26 -0.15 12.22
N GLY A 49 5.46 -0.59 11.85
CA GLY A 49 5.68 -1.88 11.19
C GLY A 49 5.42 -1.86 9.69
N GLU A 50 5.20 -0.69 9.09
CA GLU A 50 5.08 -0.52 7.64
C GLU A 50 6.37 -0.95 6.93
N HIS A 51 6.23 -1.80 5.92
CA HIS A 51 7.29 -2.16 4.99
C HIS A 51 7.05 -1.45 3.66
N LEU A 52 7.95 -0.53 3.30
CA LEU A 52 7.83 0.26 2.09
C LEU A 52 8.54 -0.42 0.92
N VAL A 53 7.80 -0.63 -0.16
CA VAL A 53 8.34 -1.06 -1.46
C VAL A 53 8.23 0.10 -2.43
N ALA A 54 9.36 0.76 -2.69
CA ALA A 54 9.41 1.84 -3.67
C ALA A 54 9.31 1.26 -5.08
N VAL A 55 8.22 1.55 -5.78
CA VAL A 55 8.04 1.18 -7.19
C VAL A 55 8.62 2.30 -8.05
N GLY A 56 9.82 2.07 -8.58
CA GLY A 56 10.45 2.96 -9.54
C GLY A 56 9.70 2.96 -10.89
N PRO A 57 9.98 3.95 -11.76
CA PRO A 57 9.50 3.91 -13.13
C PRO A 57 9.97 2.62 -13.83
N LEU A 58 9.22 2.18 -14.84
CA LEU A 58 9.65 1.08 -15.69
C LEU A 58 11.01 1.44 -16.33
N PRO A 59 12.04 0.58 -16.23
CA PRO A 59 13.30 0.80 -16.91
C PRO A 59 13.09 0.91 -18.42
N VAL A 60 13.78 1.86 -19.06
CA VAL A 60 13.70 2.06 -20.51
C VAL A 60 15.08 1.88 -21.13
N ASP A 61 15.16 1.05 -22.16
CA ASP A 61 16.34 0.93 -23.01
C ASP A 61 16.21 1.95 -24.15
N GLY A 62 16.76 3.16 -23.98
CA GLY A 62 16.67 4.26 -24.94
C GLY A 62 15.66 5.35 -24.59
N ALA A 63 15.45 6.32 -25.48
CA ALA A 63 14.51 7.42 -25.26
C ALA A 63 13.06 6.87 -25.20
N SER A 64 12.43 6.96 -24.03
CA SER A 64 11.07 6.50 -23.78
C SER A 64 10.08 7.09 -24.81
N ASP A 65 9.36 6.25 -25.55
CA ASP A 65 8.31 6.69 -26.48
C ASP A 65 7.21 7.50 -25.76
N ALA A 66 7.09 7.39 -24.43
CA ALA A 66 6.17 8.22 -23.63
C ALA A 66 6.53 9.72 -23.64
N LEU A 67 7.80 10.08 -23.90
CA LEU A 67 8.23 11.47 -24.09
C LEU A 67 7.88 12.03 -25.47
N ARG A 68 7.45 11.20 -26.43
CA ARG A 68 7.11 11.64 -27.80
C ARG A 68 5.65 12.04 -27.99
N LEU A 69 4.83 11.94 -26.94
CA LEU A 69 3.41 12.30 -26.95
C LEU A 69 3.14 13.72 -26.44
N PHE A 70 4.17 14.50 -26.11
CA PHE A 70 4.09 15.90 -25.72
C PHE A 70 4.90 16.79 -26.65
#